data_AF-A0A1S1NKF2-F1
#
_entry.id   AF-A0A1S1NKF2-F1
#
_cell.length_a   1.000
_cell.length_b   1.000
_cell.length_c   1.000
_cell.angle_alpha   90.00
_cell.angle_beta   90.00
_cell.angle_gamma   90.00
#
_symmetry.space_group_name_H-M   'P 1'
#
loop_
_entity.id
_entity.type
_entity.pdbx_description
1 polymer ?
#
loop_
_entity_poly.entity_id
_entity_poly.type
_entity_poly.pdbx_seq_one_letter_code
_entity_poly.pdbx_strand_id
1 'polypeptide(L)'
;MRFVHTADWQLGMTRHFLAGDAQPRYSAARRDAVAGLGALAAQTGAEFVVVAGDVFEHNQLAPAVISQSLEAMRTIGIPVYLLPGNHDPLDGSSVYTGALFTAECPDNVVVLDRPGVHPLRPGVELVAAPWHSKAPTADLVAPVLDGLPADGTTRILIAHGGVDVLDPDPGKPSLIRLAAVQDALARGALHYVALGDKHSRTQVGATGRVWYSGAPEVTNFDDIEADSGHVLLVDLDETNRTVSVDARHVGRWRFLTLHRQVDTSRDVADLDINLDQLPDKDRTVVRLALTGTLSVTDRTALDACLDKYARLFAWLGTWDRHTELAVLPADGEFDELGIGGFAAAAVEELVATARAGDTATADDAQAALGLLLRLTSDRGAA
;
A
#
# COMPACT_ATOMS: atom_id res chain seq x y z
N MET A 1 5.05 -30.25 -1.63
CA MET A 1 4.01 -29.46 -0.95
C MET A 1 3.76 -28.15 -1.67
N ARG A 2 2.56 -27.58 -1.49
CA ARG A 2 2.22 -26.24 -1.95
C ARG A 2 1.61 -25.41 -0.84
N PHE A 3 1.97 -24.13 -0.73
CA PHE A 3 1.45 -23.22 0.29
C PHE A 3 1.39 -21.78 -0.20
N VAL A 4 0.63 -20.95 0.50
CA VAL A 4 0.55 -19.50 0.23
C VAL A 4 1.44 -18.76 1.22
N HIS A 5 2.31 -17.90 0.71
CA HIS A 5 3.09 -16.93 1.48
C HIS A 5 2.54 -15.52 1.23
N THR A 6 2.15 -14.86 2.31
CA THR A 6 1.68 -13.47 2.35
C THR A 6 2.25 -12.76 3.59
N ALA A 7 2.10 -11.45 3.68
CA ALA A 7 2.58 -10.62 4.78
C ALA A 7 1.81 -9.28 4.79
N ASP A 8 2.04 -8.45 5.81
CA ASP A 8 1.67 -7.03 5.79
C ASP A 8 0.17 -6.80 5.52
N TRP A 9 -0.67 -7.66 6.11
CA TRP A 9 -2.14 -7.56 6.03
C TRP A 9 -2.67 -6.30 6.71
N GLN A 10 -1.96 -5.81 7.74
CA GLN A 10 -2.21 -4.55 8.44
C GLN A 10 -3.71 -4.31 8.68
N LEU A 11 -4.39 -5.34 9.19
CA LEU A 11 -5.83 -5.31 9.41
C LEU A 11 -6.14 -4.24 10.46
N GLY A 12 -7.02 -3.30 10.08
CA GLY A 12 -7.28 -2.09 10.86
C GLY A 12 -6.62 -0.82 10.34
N MET A 13 -5.82 -0.91 9.26
CA MET A 13 -5.21 0.26 8.63
C MET A 13 -6.24 1.33 8.23
N THR A 14 -5.88 2.59 8.50
CA THR A 14 -6.61 3.76 8.04
C THR A 14 -5.71 4.71 7.24
N ARG A 15 -6.35 5.52 6.38
CA ARG A 15 -5.72 6.57 5.58
C ARG A 15 -6.53 7.85 5.78
N HIS A 16 -5.91 8.86 6.38
CA HIS A 16 -6.57 10.11 6.76
C HIS A 16 -7.23 10.85 5.59
N PHE A 17 -6.71 10.68 4.37
CA PHE A 17 -7.26 11.30 3.16
C PHE A 17 -8.46 10.55 2.58
N LEU A 18 -8.74 9.31 3.01
CA LEU A 18 -9.94 8.59 2.61
C LEU A 18 -11.13 9.05 3.46
N ALA A 19 -12.02 9.83 2.84
CA ALA A 19 -13.22 10.36 3.50
C ALA A 19 -14.48 9.53 3.16
N GLY A 20 -15.53 9.70 3.97
CA GLY A 20 -16.82 9.05 3.76
C GLY A 20 -16.72 7.53 3.64
N ASP A 21 -17.34 6.96 2.60
CA ASP A 21 -17.42 5.52 2.39
C ASP A 21 -16.12 4.89 1.85
N ALA A 22 -15.12 5.69 1.47
CA ALA A 22 -13.86 5.18 0.92
C ALA A 22 -13.06 4.40 1.97
N GLN A 23 -12.96 4.90 3.20
CA GLN A 23 -12.21 4.24 4.28
C GLN A 23 -12.85 2.88 4.69
N PRO A 24 -14.17 2.78 4.94
CA PRO A 24 -14.81 1.49 5.18
C PRO A 24 -14.62 0.49 4.03
N ARG A 25 -14.68 0.95 2.77
CA ARG A 25 -14.44 0.11 1.58
C ARG A 25 -12.99 -0.37 1.51
N TYR A 26 -12.03 0.46 1.87
CA TYR A 26 -10.61 0.09 1.94
C TYR A 26 -10.36 -0.96 3.03
N SER A 27 -10.90 -0.75 4.24
CA SER A 27 -10.82 -1.74 5.32
C SER A 27 -11.51 -3.06 4.96
N ALA A 28 -12.63 -3.01 4.21
CA ALA A 28 -13.31 -4.21 3.72
C ALA A 28 -12.44 -4.96 2.70
N ALA A 29 -11.81 -4.25 1.74
CA ALA A 29 -10.95 -4.88 0.74
C ALA A 29 -9.77 -5.65 1.37
N ARG A 30 -9.14 -5.10 2.42
CA ARG A 30 -8.09 -5.80 3.17
C ARG A 30 -8.59 -7.11 3.78
N ARG A 31 -9.79 -7.13 4.35
CA ARG A 31 -10.41 -8.37 4.88
C ARG A 31 -10.84 -9.33 3.76
N ASP A 32 -11.36 -8.80 2.66
CA ASP A 32 -11.73 -9.60 1.49
C ASP A 32 -10.51 -10.29 0.86
N ALA A 33 -9.34 -9.64 0.86
CA ALA A 33 -8.10 -10.24 0.39
C ALA A 33 -7.71 -11.46 1.23
N VAL A 34 -7.86 -11.38 2.56
CA VAL A 34 -7.63 -12.49 3.49
C VAL A 34 -8.65 -13.61 3.27
N ALA A 35 -9.95 -13.28 3.26
CA ALA A 35 -11.01 -14.27 3.03
C ALA A 35 -10.89 -14.97 1.66
N GLY A 36 -10.45 -14.22 0.64
CA GLY A 36 -10.22 -14.72 -0.72
C GLY A 36 -9.11 -15.78 -0.82
N LEU A 37 -8.22 -15.88 0.17
CA LEU A 37 -7.15 -16.89 0.18
C LEU A 37 -7.70 -18.32 0.23
N GLY A 38 -8.88 -18.54 0.83
CA GLY A 38 -9.51 -19.87 0.84
C GLY A 38 -9.86 -20.36 -0.57
N ALA A 39 -10.41 -19.48 -1.41
CA ALA A 39 -10.71 -19.80 -2.81
C ALA A 39 -9.42 -20.06 -3.61
N LEU A 40 -8.37 -19.25 -3.39
CA LEU A 40 -7.07 -19.45 -4.02
C LEU A 40 -6.44 -20.79 -3.60
N ALA A 41 -6.50 -21.12 -2.32
CA ALA A 41 -5.98 -22.37 -1.78
C ALA A 41 -6.70 -23.58 -2.38
N ALA A 42 -8.03 -23.54 -2.46
CA ALA A 42 -8.82 -24.60 -3.08
C ALA A 42 -8.50 -24.78 -4.58
N GLN A 43 -8.34 -23.68 -5.32
CA GLN A 43 -8.00 -23.72 -6.75
C GLN A 43 -6.60 -24.29 -7.01
N THR A 44 -5.66 -23.99 -6.12
CA THR A 44 -4.25 -24.32 -6.30
C THR A 44 -3.83 -25.59 -5.56
N GLY A 45 -4.65 -26.12 -4.65
CA GLY A 45 -4.26 -27.23 -3.77
C GLY A 45 -3.23 -26.82 -2.72
N ALA A 46 -3.22 -25.56 -2.29
CA ALA A 46 -2.36 -25.13 -1.19
C ALA A 46 -2.79 -25.78 0.12
N GLU A 47 -1.83 -26.29 0.88
CA GLU A 47 -2.05 -27.06 2.11
C GLU A 47 -2.15 -26.15 3.36
N PHE A 48 -1.52 -24.98 3.34
CA PHE A 48 -1.52 -24.00 4.44
C PHE A 48 -1.17 -22.59 3.92
N VAL A 49 -1.39 -21.58 4.77
CA VAL A 49 -0.99 -20.17 4.57
C VAL A 49 0.03 -19.78 5.63
N VAL A 50 1.08 -19.07 5.25
CA VAL A 50 2.01 -18.40 6.17
C VAL A 50 1.91 -16.89 6.00
N VAL A 51 1.81 -16.17 7.12
CA VAL A 51 1.73 -14.71 7.18
C VAL A 51 2.99 -14.19 7.87
N ALA A 52 3.89 -13.57 7.09
CA ALA A 52 5.23 -13.22 7.53
C ALA A 52 5.31 -11.85 8.21
N GLY A 53 4.47 -11.60 9.21
CA GLY A 53 4.44 -10.36 9.98
C GLY A 53 3.33 -9.39 9.58
N ASP A 54 3.10 -8.42 10.48
CA ASP A 54 2.16 -7.32 10.33
C ASP A 54 0.76 -7.77 9.90
N VAL A 55 0.19 -8.71 10.67
CA VAL A 55 -1.18 -9.17 10.48
C VAL A 55 -2.16 -8.05 10.78
N PHE A 56 -1.89 -7.31 11.86
CA PHE A 56 -2.69 -6.18 12.34
C PHE A 56 -1.92 -4.87 12.23
N GLU A 57 -2.63 -3.75 12.02
CA GLU A 57 -2.00 -2.41 11.93
C GLU A 57 -1.36 -1.98 13.25
N HIS A 58 -1.89 -2.43 14.39
CA HIS A 58 -1.27 -2.23 15.69
C HIS A 58 -1.93 -3.12 16.74
N ASN A 59 -1.29 -3.30 17.89
CA ASN A 59 -1.86 -4.04 19.02
C ASN A 59 -3.19 -3.47 19.58
N GLN A 60 -3.43 -2.16 19.46
CA GLN A 60 -4.59 -1.48 20.09
C GLN A 60 -5.78 -1.29 19.14
N LEU A 61 -6.40 -2.38 18.69
CA LEU A 61 -7.53 -2.32 17.76
C LEU A 61 -8.89 -2.28 18.44
N ALA A 62 -9.87 -1.69 17.74
CA ALA A 62 -11.26 -1.79 18.13
C ALA A 62 -11.72 -3.27 18.09
N PRO A 63 -12.53 -3.74 19.06
CA PRO A 63 -13.01 -5.13 19.11
C PRO A 63 -13.59 -5.64 17.79
N ALA A 64 -14.40 -4.81 17.12
CA ALA A 64 -15.00 -5.17 15.84
C ALA A 64 -13.97 -5.49 14.75
N VAL A 65 -12.82 -4.80 14.72
CA VAL A 65 -11.76 -5.07 13.75
C VAL A 65 -11.12 -6.43 14.01
N ILE A 66 -10.91 -6.79 15.28
CA ILE A 66 -10.35 -8.09 15.67
C ILE A 66 -11.33 -9.20 15.27
N SER A 67 -12.60 -9.11 15.70
CA SER A 67 -13.62 -10.13 15.41
C SER A 67 -13.84 -10.33 13.90
N GLN A 68 -13.92 -9.25 13.12
CA GLN A 68 -14.08 -9.34 11.66
C GLN A 68 -12.85 -9.92 10.97
N SER A 69 -11.65 -9.61 11.47
CA SER A 69 -10.40 -10.19 10.95
C SER A 69 -10.33 -11.69 11.20
N LEU A 70 -10.69 -12.13 12.40
CA LEU A 70 -10.73 -13.56 12.76
C LEU A 70 -11.79 -14.32 11.95
N GLU A 71 -12.94 -13.70 11.68
CA GLU A 71 -13.93 -14.28 10.77
C GLU A 71 -13.38 -14.43 9.34
N ALA A 72 -12.68 -13.41 8.82
CA ALA A 72 -12.04 -13.51 7.51
C ALA A 72 -11.03 -14.68 7.47
N MET A 73 -10.19 -14.82 8.50
CA MET A 73 -9.23 -15.94 8.61
C MET A 73 -9.91 -17.31 8.73
N ARG A 74 -11.06 -17.40 9.41
CA ARG A 74 -11.86 -18.63 9.51
C ARG A 74 -12.30 -19.14 8.14
N THR A 75 -12.66 -18.23 7.23
CA THR A 75 -13.14 -18.61 5.88
C THR A 75 -12.06 -19.23 4.99
N ILE A 76 -10.76 -19.10 5.34
CA ILE A 76 -9.66 -19.69 4.58
C ILE A 76 -9.75 -21.23 4.56
N GLY A 77 -10.25 -21.86 5.64
CA GLY A 77 -10.56 -23.29 5.69
C GLY A 77 -9.35 -24.24 5.76
N ILE A 78 -8.14 -23.75 5.53
CA ILE A 78 -6.87 -24.47 5.74
C ILE A 78 -6.07 -23.80 6.87
N PRO A 79 -5.03 -24.47 7.43
CA PRO A 79 -4.17 -23.88 8.46
C PRO A 79 -3.54 -22.55 8.03
N VAL A 80 -3.54 -21.59 8.93
CA VAL A 80 -2.98 -20.24 8.76
C VAL A 80 -2.00 -19.98 9.90
N TYR A 81 -0.74 -19.76 9.56
CA TYR A 81 0.33 -19.50 10.51
C TYR A 81 0.66 -18.01 10.53
N LEU A 82 0.41 -17.37 11.67
CA LEU A 82 0.63 -15.94 11.85
C LEU A 82 1.96 -15.71 12.56
N LEU A 83 2.90 -15.03 11.89
CA LEU A 83 4.09 -14.49 12.55
C LEU A 83 3.79 -13.04 13.00
N PRO A 84 4.00 -12.69 14.27
CA PRO A 84 3.97 -11.30 14.74
C PRO A 84 5.11 -10.44 14.18
N GLY A 85 4.78 -9.22 13.73
CA GLY A 85 5.71 -8.23 13.15
C GLY A 85 5.93 -7.00 14.04
N ASN A 86 6.36 -5.89 13.43
CA ASN A 86 6.68 -4.66 14.16
C ASN A 86 5.44 -3.82 14.50
N HIS A 87 4.35 -3.97 13.75
CA HIS A 87 3.08 -3.30 14.05
C HIS A 87 2.35 -3.98 15.21
N ASP A 88 2.39 -5.32 15.27
CA ASP A 88 1.67 -6.15 16.23
C ASP A 88 2.59 -7.07 17.07
N PRO A 89 3.65 -6.54 17.71
CA PRO A 89 4.61 -7.39 18.41
C PRO A 89 4.00 -8.11 19.61
N LEU A 90 4.65 -9.20 20.04
CA LEU A 90 4.37 -9.96 21.25
C LEU A 90 4.83 -9.24 22.53
N ASP A 91 4.46 -7.97 22.67
CA ASP A 91 4.67 -7.18 23.88
C ASP A 91 3.52 -7.37 24.90
N GLY A 92 3.58 -6.67 26.04
CA GLY A 92 2.56 -6.77 27.08
C GLY A 92 1.16 -6.31 26.68
N SER A 93 1.02 -5.67 25.52
CA SER A 93 -0.25 -5.22 24.93
C SER A 93 -0.69 -6.05 23.71
N SER A 94 0.01 -7.16 23.42
CA SER A 94 -0.17 -7.93 22.19
C SER A 94 -1.62 -8.31 21.92
N VAL A 95 -2.08 -8.05 20.70
CA VAL A 95 -3.43 -8.46 20.24
C VAL A 95 -3.62 -9.97 20.36
N TYR A 96 -2.57 -10.76 20.11
CA TYR A 96 -2.59 -12.23 20.11
C TYR A 96 -2.85 -12.84 21.49
N THR A 97 -2.46 -12.15 22.57
CA THR A 97 -2.66 -12.60 23.95
C THR A 97 -3.87 -11.93 24.62
N GLY A 98 -4.55 -11.02 23.91
CA GLY A 98 -5.75 -10.35 24.38
C GLY A 98 -6.94 -11.30 24.50
N ALA A 99 -7.75 -11.11 25.55
CA ALA A 99 -8.88 -11.98 25.86
C ALA A 99 -9.86 -12.18 24.68
N LEU A 100 -10.11 -11.14 23.89
CA LEU A 100 -10.98 -11.22 22.72
C LEU A 100 -10.39 -12.13 21.64
N PHE A 101 -9.11 -11.94 21.29
CA PHE A 101 -8.45 -12.76 20.28
C PHE A 101 -8.45 -14.23 20.73
N THR A 102 -8.04 -14.51 21.96
CA THR A 102 -8.01 -15.88 22.49
C THR A 102 -9.40 -16.53 22.51
N ALA A 103 -10.45 -15.77 22.80
CA ALA A 103 -11.82 -16.30 22.84
C ALA A 103 -12.41 -16.58 21.45
N GLU A 104 -12.02 -15.81 20.43
CA GLU A 104 -12.63 -15.87 19.09
C GLU A 104 -11.72 -16.48 18.02
N CYS A 105 -10.45 -16.75 18.33
CA CYS A 105 -9.46 -17.32 17.39
C CYS A 105 -9.99 -18.63 16.81
N PRO A 106 -10.10 -18.75 15.47
CA PRO A 106 -10.61 -19.97 14.85
C PRO A 106 -9.58 -21.09 14.90
N ASP A 107 -10.05 -22.34 14.88
CA ASP A 107 -9.20 -23.54 14.99
C ASP A 107 -8.13 -23.67 13.89
N ASN A 108 -8.35 -23.03 12.74
CA ASN A 108 -7.40 -23.04 11.63
C ASN A 108 -6.29 -21.99 11.76
N VAL A 109 -6.30 -21.14 12.79
CA VAL A 109 -5.28 -20.10 13.00
C VAL A 109 -4.32 -20.52 14.10
N VAL A 110 -3.03 -20.44 13.81
CA VAL A 110 -1.94 -20.70 14.75
C VAL A 110 -1.01 -19.50 14.78
N VAL A 111 -0.81 -18.91 15.96
CA VAL A 111 0.18 -17.85 16.16
C VAL A 111 1.54 -18.47 16.43
N LEU A 112 2.55 -18.10 15.65
CA LEU A 112 3.94 -18.50 15.84
C LEU A 112 4.59 -17.61 16.91
N ASP A 113 4.16 -17.79 18.15
CA ASP A 113 4.45 -16.90 19.28
C ASP A 113 5.82 -17.14 19.96
N ARG A 114 6.57 -18.13 19.48
CA ARG A 114 7.89 -18.51 20.02
C ARG A 114 8.92 -18.67 18.90
N PRO A 115 10.17 -18.24 19.12
CA PRO A 115 11.24 -18.44 18.16
C PRO A 115 11.61 -19.92 18.04
N GLY A 116 12.04 -20.32 16.84
CA GLY A 116 12.57 -21.65 16.55
C GLY A 116 11.60 -22.55 15.78
N VAL A 117 11.72 -23.86 16.00
CA VAL A 117 11.07 -24.90 15.19
C VAL A 117 9.62 -25.17 15.64
N HIS A 118 8.73 -25.20 14.67
CA HIS A 118 7.32 -25.55 14.79
C HIS A 118 7.00 -26.71 13.84
N PRO A 119 6.71 -27.92 14.36
CA PRO A 119 6.37 -29.05 13.51
C PRO A 119 5.06 -28.82 12.75
N LEU A 120 5.08 -29.02 11.44
CA LEU A 120 3.87 -28.98 10.61
C LEU A 120 3.28 -30.37 10.42
N ARG A 121 4.12 -31.30 9.94
CA ARG A 121 3.84 -32.73 9.77
C ARG A 121 5.16 -33.50 9.73
N PRO A 122 5.17 -34.85 9.80
CA PRO A 122 6.42 -35.61 9.70
C PRO A 122 7.24 -35.20 8.47
N GLY A 123 8.49 -34.78 8.68
CA GLY A 123 9.42 -34.34 7.63
C GLY A 123 9.28 -32.88 7.18
N VAL A 124 8.36 -32.09 7.77
CA VAL A 124 8.15 -30.68 7.42
C VAL A 124 8.00 -29.81 8.67
N GLU A 125 8.78 -28.74 8.73
CA GLU A 125 8.82 -27.80 9.85
C GLU A 125 8.76 -26.34 9.38
N LEU A 126 8.11 -25.51 10.18
CA LEU A 126 8.24 -24.05 10.10
C LEU A 126 9.31 -23.60 11.09
N VAL A 127 10.11 -22.61 10.70
CA VAL A 127 11.06 -21.93 11.58
C VAL A 127 10.59 -20.50 11.72
N ALA A 128 10.30 -20.06 12.94
CA ALA A 128 9.71 -18.75 13.20
C ALA A 128 10.69 -17.83 13.95
N ALA A 129 10.70 -16.55 13.59
CA ALA A 129 11.42 -15.49 14.30
C ALA A 129 10.49 -14.31 14.63
N PRO A 130 9.57 -14.46 15.60
CA PRO A 130 8.55 -13.44 15.89
C PRO A 130 9.13 -12.22 16.60
N TRP A 131 8.49 -11.06 16.41
CA TRP A 131 8.89 -9.81 17.07
C TRP A 131 8.25 -9.69 18.45
N HIS A 132 9.09 -9.44 19.47
CA HIS A 132 8.65 -9.18 20.86
C HIS A 132 8.69 -7.69 21.24
N SER A 133 9.11 -6.84 20.32
CA SER A 133 9.14 -5.38 20.48
C SER A 133 9.11 -4.71 19.11
N LYS A 134 8.64 -3.46 19.02
CA LYS A 134 8.61 -2.68 17.77
C LYS A 134 9.99 -2.37 17.18
N ALA A 135 11.06 -2.47 17.97
CA ALA A 135 12.42 -2.14 17.55
C ALA A 135 13.40 -3.15 18.17
N PRO A 136 13.53 -4.35 17.57
CA PRO A 136 14.54 -5.32 17.96
C PRO A 136 15.93 -4.70 17.93
N THR A 137 16.80 -5.11 18.85
CA THR A 137 18.17 -4.60 18.94
C THR A 137 19.20 -5.55 18.32
N ALA A 138 18.73 -6.64 17.69
CA ALA A 138 19.55 -7.67 17.06
C ALA A 138 18.74 -8.40 15.98
N ASP A 139 19.44 -9.09 15.07
CA ASP A 139 18.86 -9.99 14.08
C ASP A 139 18.14 -11.16 14.79
N LEU A 140 16.82 -11.23 14.62
CA LEU A 140 15.98 -12.26 15.22
C LEU A 140 16.05 -13.60 14.46
N VAL A 141 16.50 -13.60 13.21
CA VAL A 141 16.63 -14.80 12.37
C VAL A 141 17.90 -15.56 12.71
N ALA A 142 19.01 -14.88 12.98
CA ALA A 142 20.29 -15.54 13.25
C ALA A 142 20.23 -16.60 14.37
N PRO A 143 19.62 -16.34 15.55
CA PRO A 143 19.53 -17.34 16.61
C PRO A 143 18.69 -18.57 16.26
N VAL A 144 17.67 -18.43 15.41
CA VAL A 144 16.80 -19.56 15.04
C VAL A 144 17.37 -20.40 13.90
N LEU A 145 18.33 -19.84 13.15
CA LEU A 145 19.11 -20.58 12.16
C LEU A 145 20.31 -21.30 12.77
N ASP A 146 20.80 -20.84 13.92
CA ASP A 146 21.91 -21.47 14.62
C ASP A 146 21.54 -22.90 15.05
N GLY A 147 22.44 -23.85 14.78
CA GLY A 147 22.23 -25.25 15.11
C GLY A 147 21.15 -26.01 14.32
N LEU A 148 20.47 -25.40 13.32
CA LEU A 148 19.51 -26.14 12.49
C LEU A 148 20.23 -27.26 11.70
N PRO A 149 19.84 -28.54 11.89
CA PRO A 149 20.51 -29.66 11.27
C PRO A 149 20.14 -29.79 9.78
N ALA A 150 21.06 -30.33 8.98
CA ALA A 150 20.78 -30.79 7.62
C ALA A 150 20.40 -32.28 7.64
N ASP A 151 19.25 -32.59 8.24
CA ASP A 151 18.76 -33.95 8.53
C ASP A 151 17.75 -34.49 7.50
N GLY A 152 17.54 -33.77 6.40
CA GLY A 152 16.54 -34.11 5.40
C GLY A 152 15.11 -33.68 5.76
N THR A 153 14.91 -32.91 6.83
CA THR A 153 13.63 -32.26 7.10
C THR A 153 13.45 -31.03 6.22
N THR A 154 12.29 -30.88 5.58
CA THR A 154 11.95 -29.63 4.88
C THR A 154 11.69 -28.53 5.88
N ARG A 155 12.37 -27.38 5.73
CA ARG A 155 12.21 -26.23 6.62
C ARG A 155 11.88 -24.96 5.87
N ILE A 156 10.84 -24.27 6.32
CA ILE A 156 10.38 -22.97 5.79
C ILE A 156 10.58 -21.93 6.90
N LEU A 157 11.45 -20.94 6.66
CA LEU A 157 11.63 -19.81 7.57
C LEU A 157 10.52 -18.79 7.32
N ILE A 158 9.91 -18.30 8.40
CA ILE A 158 8.96 -17.21 8.40
C ILE A 158 9.56 -16.13 9.31
N ALA A 159 9.89 -14.99 8.73
CA ALA A 159 10.52 -13.88 9.43
C ALA A 159 9.96 -12.55 8.95
N HIS A 160 10.16 -11.50 9.74
CA HIS A 160 9.73 -10.15 9.41
C HIS A 160 10.88 -9.17 9.65
N GLY A 161 11.02 -8.19 8.77
CA GLY A 161 12.02 -7.13 8.87
C GLY A 161 12.90 -6.98 7.64
N GLY A 162 13.68 -5.89 7.61
CA GLY A 162 14.60 -5.57 6.53
C GLY A 162 15.79 -6.54 6.43
N VAL A 163 16.17 -6.88 5.20
CA VAL A 163 17.42 -7.61 4.88
C VAL A 163 18.54 -6.62 4.61
N ASP A 164 19.72 -6.91 5.15
CA ASP A 164 20.90 -6.05 5.11
C ASP A 164 21.36 -5.61 3.70
N VAL A 165 21.20 -6.46 2.68
CA VAL A 165 21.57 -6.07 1.30
C VAL A 165 20.60 -5.06 0.64
N LEU A 166 19.40 -4.89 1.19
CA LEU A 166 18.39 -3.95 0.68
C LEU A 166 18.34 -2.65 1.48
N ASP A 167 18.93 -2.63 2.68
CA ASP A 167 19.09 -1.47 3.56
C ASP A 167 20.49 -1.53 4.16
N PRO A 168 21.55 -1.17 3.41
CA PRO A 168 22.94 -1.34 3.81
C PRO A 168 23.35 -0.27 4.84
N ASP A 169 22.77 -0.35 6.04
CA ASP A 169 23.10 0.47 7.19
C ASP A 169 23.83 -0.37 8.26
N PRO A 170 25.15 -0.22 8.43
CA PRO A 170 25.92 -0.94 9.44
C PRO A 170 25.46 -0.66 10.88
N GLY A 171 24.76 0.45 11.12
CA GLY A 171 24.23 0.85 12.42
C GLY A 171 22.91 0.17 12.80
N LYS A 172 22.32 -0.66 11.92
CA LYS A 172 21.08 -1.40 12.19
C LYS A 172 21.37 -2.87 12.50
N PRO A 173 21.63 -3.24 13.77
CA PRO A 173 21.90 -4.61 14.16
C PRO A 173 20.69 -5.54 14.01
N SER A 174 19.48 -4.98 13.85
CA SER A 174 18.22 -5.69 13.67
C SER A 174 17.99 -6.26 12.27
N LEU A 175 18.80 -5.86 11.28
CA LEU A 175 18.64 -6.33 9.91
C LEU A 175 18.95 -7.83 9.81
N ILE A 176 18.11 -8.53 9.05
CA ILE A 176 18.28 -9.94 8.74
C ILE A 176 19.55 -10.09 7.90
N ARG A 177 20.50 -10.90 8.38
CA ARG A 177 21.76 -11.15 7.69
C ARG A 177 21.55 -12.15 6.55
N LEU A 178 21.53 -11.67 5.31
CA LEU A 178 21.32 -12.53 4.14
C LEU A 178 22.36 -13.64 4.05
N ALA A 179 23.61 -13.36 4.45
CA ALA A 179 24.69 -14.35 4.45
C ALA A 179 24.37 -15.58 5.33
N ALA A 180 23.81 -15.38 6.52
CA ALA A 180 23.42 -16.47 7.42
C ALA A 180 22.27 -17.30 6.84
N VAL A 181 21.30 -16.62 6.22
CA VAL A 181 20.18 -17.26 5.51
C VAL A 181 20.68 -18.09 4.32
N GLN A 182 21.59 -17.54 3.51
CA GLN A 182 22.16 -18.22 2.35
C GLN A 182 23.00 -19.43 2.74
N ASP A 183 23.77 -19.35 3.83
CA ASP A 183 24.50 -20.50 4.37
C ASP A 183 23.54 -21.62 4.79
N ALA A 184 22.43 -21.28 5.46
CA ALA A 184 21.40 -22.24 5.85
C ALA A 184 20.70 -22.91 4.65
N LEU A 185 20.46 -22.14 3.58
CA LEU A 185 19.95 -22.67 2.31
C LEU A 185 20.97 -23.59 1.63
N ALA A 186 22.24 -23.17 1.57
CA ALA A 186 23.31 -23.91 0.89
C ALA A 186 23.61 -25.25 1.55
N ARG A 187 23.59 -25.30 2.89
CA ARG A 187 23.80 -26.54 3.66
C ARG A 187 22.56 -27.45 3.69
N GLY A 188 21.41 -27.02 3.15
CA GLY A 188 20.17 -27.80 3.16
C GLY A 188 19.46 -27.85 4.52
N ALA A 189 19.81 -26.95 5.44
CA ALA A 189 19.07 -26.79 6.70
C ALA A 189 17.76 -26.01 6.48
N LEU A 190 17.69 -25.19 5.44
CA LEU A 190 16.54 -24.36 5.09
C LEU A 190 16.20 -24.52 3.60
N HIS A 191 14.92 -24.40 3.26
CA HIS A 191 14.45 -24.71 1.90
C HIS A 191 13.66 -23.57 1.23
N TYR A 192 12.99 -22.74 2.02
CA TYR A 192 12.32 -21.51 1.58
C TYR A 192 12.31 -20.47 2.71
N VAL A 193 12.28 -19.19 2.35
CA VAL A 193 12.26 -18.06 3.28
C VAL A 193 11.14 -17.09 2.90
N ALA A 194 10.13 -17.05 3.76
CA ALA A 194 9.02 -16.12 3.74
C ALA A 194 9.35 -14.88 4.59
N LEU A 195 9.46 -13.71 3.95
CA LEU A 195 9.72 -12.43 4.61
C LEU A 195 8.50 -11.49 4.46
N GLY A 196 8.20 -10.71 5.50
CA GLY A 196 7.39 -9.49 5.42
C GLY A 196 8.18 -8.27 5.90
N ASP A 197 7.58 -7.07 5.84
CA ASP A 197 8.13 -5.70 6.09
C ASP A 197 8.22 -4.86 4.81
N LYS A 198 8.53 -5.48 3.67
CA LYS A 198 8.45 -4.80 2.37
C LYS A 198 7.11 -5.06 1.72
N HIS A 199 6.37 -3.98 1.51
CA HIS A 199 5.04 -4.01 0.91
C HIS A 199 5.05 -4.28 -0.60
N SER A 200 6.18 -4.11 -1.29
CA SER A 200 6.35 -4.57 -2.67
C SER A 200 6.98 -5.97 -2.73
N ARG A 201 6.44 -6.81 -3.59
CA ARG A 201 6.95 -8.15 -3.86
C ARG A 201 8.40 -8.08 -4.33
N THR A 202 9.29 -8.74 -3.61
CA THR A 202 10.74 -8.63 -3.84
C THR A 202 11.43 -9.97 -3.68
N GLN A 203 12.14 -10.44 -4.71
CA GLN A 203 13.07 -11.56 -4.58
C GLN A 203 14.39 -11.05 -3.98
N VAL A 204 14.94 -11.78 -3.01
CA VAL A 204 16.19 -11.41 -2.35
C VAL A 204 17.27 -12.45 -2.65
N GLY A 205 18.44 -11.97 -3.09
CA GLY A 205 19.56 -12.82 -3.47
C GLY A 205 19.32 -13.64 -4.74
N ALA A 206 20.23 -14.59 -5.01
CA ALA A 206 20.27 -15.31 -6.28
C ALA A 206 19.62 -16.72 -6.24
N THR A 207 19.16 -17.18 -5.07
CA THR A 207 18.70 -18.56 -4.89
C THR A 207 17.28 -18.82 -5.39
N GLY A 208 16.48 -17.76 -5.62
CA GLY A 208 15.05 -17.87 -5.91
C GLY A 208 14.19 -18.34 -4.73
N ARG A 209 14.75 -18.40 -3.50
CA ARG A 209 14.10 -18.99 -2.32
C ARG A 209 13.78 -17.99 -1.20
N VAL A 210 14.25 -16.76 -1.32
CA VAL A 210 14.03 -15.70 -0.32
C VAL A 210 13.18 -14.62 -0.94
N TRP A 211 12.04 -14.36 -0.33
CA TRP A 211 11.02 -13.48 -0.90
C TRP A 211 10.39 -12.62 0.17
N TYR A 212 10.16 -11.35 -0.16
CA TYR A 212 9.06 -10.57 0.40
C TYR A 212 7.83 -10.77 -0.48
N SER A 213 6.70 -11.16 0.10
CA SER A 213 5.47 -11.32 -0.68
C SER A 213 4.90 -9.99 -1.17
N GLY A 214 5.21 -8.91 -0.46
CA GLY A 214 4.45 -7.68 -0.54
C GLY A 214 3.17 -7.73 0.29
N ALA A 215 2.53 -6.57 0.42
CA ALA A 215 1.20 -6.44 1.01
C ALA A 215 0.14 -6.89 -0.01
N PRO A 216 -0.87 -7.69 0.38
CA PRO A 216 -1.90 -8.19 -0.54
C PRO A 216 -2.90 -7.11 -0.98
N GLU A 217 -2.99 -6.01 -0.25
CA GLU A 217 -3.65 -4.78 -0.69
C GLU A 217 -2.65 -3.63 -0.61
N VAL A 218 -2.77 -2.68 -1.54
CA VAL A 218 -1.85 -1.54 -1.62
C VAL A 218 -1.89 -0.72 -0.33
N THR A 219 -0.73 -0.29 0.14
CA THR A 219 -0.63 0.54 1.35
C THR A 219 -0.20 1.97 1.00
N ASN A 220 0.60 2.14 -0.05
CA ASN A 220 1.14 3.42 -0.46
C ASN A 220 1.07 3.62 -1.97
N PHE A 221 1.48 4.80 -2.42
CA PHE A 221 1.53 5.16 -3.84
C PHE A 221 2.63 4.39 -4.58
N ASP A 222 2.40 4.19 -5.88
CA ASP A 222 3.23 3.43 -6.81
C ASP A 222 4.69 3.90 -6.95
N ASP A 223 4.98 5.17 -6.70
CA ASP A 223 6.34 5.73 -6.65
C ASP A 223 7.14 5.27 -5.41
N ILE A 224 6.45 4.79 -4.37
CA ILE A 224 7.05 4.24 -3.14
C ILE A 224 6.95 2.71 -3.15
N GLU A 225 5.80 2.19 -3.55
CA GLU A 225 5.45 0.77 -3.54
C GLU A 225 4.98 0.30 -4.93
N ALA A 226 5.94 -0.06 -5.78
CA ALA A 226 5.67 -0.31 -7.20
C ALA A 226 5.05 -1.69 -7.53
N ASP A 227 5.24 -2.71 -6.67
CA ASP A 227 4.81 -4.11 -6.95
C ASP A 227 4.05 -4.72 -5.76
N SER A 228 3.06 -3.98 -5.23
CA SER A 228 2.15 -4.44 -4.16
C SER A 228 0.91 -5.16 -4.73
N GLY A 229 0.06 -5.74 -3.87
CA GLY A 229 -1.20 -6.37 -4.28
C GLY A 229 -1.10 -7.87 -4.54
N HIS A 230 -0.03 -8.51 -4.06
CA HIS A 230 0.30 -9.90 -4.36
C HIS A 230 0.28 -10.81 -3.12
N VAL A 231 0.03 -12.09 -3.38
CA VAL A 231 0.46 -13.20 -2.53
C VAL A 231 1.28 -14.17 -3.36
N LEU A 232 2.14 -14.95 -2.71
CA LEU A 232 3.03 -15.89 -3.37
C LEU A 232 2.52 -17.32 -3.19
N LEU A 233 2.26 -18.00 -4.30
CA LEU A 233 2.04 -19.44 -4.31
C LEU A 233 3.40 -20.13 -4.44
N VAL A 234 3.77 -20.88 -3.41
CA VAL A 234 5.05 -21.57 -3.36
C VAL A 234 4.81 -23.06 -3.56
N ASP A 235 5.44 -23.62 -4.59
CA ASP A 235 5.53 -25.06 -4.78
C ASP A 235 6.95 -25.51 -4.41
N LEU A 236 7.04 -26.39 -3.41
CA LEU A 236 8.28 -26.92 -2.90
C LEU A 236 8.25 -28.44 -3.02
N ASP A 237 9.06 -28.97 -3.91
CA ASP A 237 9.20 -30.40 -4.13
C ASP A 237 9.98 -31.01 -2.94
N GLU A 238 9.31 -31.89 -2.20
CA GLU A 238 9.88 -32.51 -1.01
C GLU A 238 11.03 -33.48 -1.33
N THR A 239 11.12 -33.98 -2.57
CA THR A 239 12.12 -34.98 -2.98
C THR A 239 13.39 -34.34 -3.52
N ASN A 240 13.27 -33.49 -4.54
CA ASN A 240 14.41 -32.85 -5.20
C ASN A 240 14.70 -31.43 -4.67
N ARG A 241 13.89 -30.95 -3.73
CA ARG A 241 13.99 -29.64 -3.09
C ARG A 241 13.85 -28.45 -4.02
N THR A 242 13.39 -28.65 -5.26
CA THR A 242 13.13 -27.54 -6.18
C THR A 242 12.02 -26.65 -5.63
N VAL A 243 12.14 -25.35 -5.87
CA VAL A 243 11.18 -24.35 -5.44
C VAL A 243 10.77 -23.54 -6.67
N SER A 244 9.46 -23.41 -6.84
CA SER A 244 8.88 -22.45 -7.77
C SER A 244 7.95 -21.52 -7.01
N VAL A 245 7.95 -20.25 -7.42
CA VAL A 245 7.16 -19.20 -6.78
C VAL A 245 6.37 -18.51 -7.87
N ASP A 246 5.05 -18.60 -7.79
CA ASP A 246 4.12 -17.87 -8.66
C ASP A 246 3.46 -16.73 -7.89
N ALA A 247 3.41 -15.54 -8.49
CA ALA A 247 2.79 -14.38 -7.88
C ALA A 247 1.32 -14.29 -8.29
N ARG A 248 0.42 -14.28 -7.31
CA ARG A 248 -1.02 -14.15 -7.53
C ARG A 248 -1.47 -12.77 -7.09
N HIS A 249 -1.93 -11.96 -8.05
CA HIS A 249 -2.49 -10.64 -7.75
C HIS A 249 -3.87 -10.81 -7.11
N VAL A 250 -4.05 -10.27 -5.90
CA VAL A 250 -5.30 -10.33 -5.13
C VAL A 250 -5.82 -8.94 -4.75
N GLY A 251 -4.97 -7.91 -4.82
CA GLY A 251 -5.32 -6.54 -4.47
C GLY A 251 -6.42 -5.97 -5.36
N ARG A 252 -7.24 -5.10 -4.80
CA ARG A 252 -8.36 -4.44 -5.49
C ARG A 252 -8.22 -2.93 -5.53
N TRP A 253 -7.35 -2.36 -4.69
CA TRP A 253 -7.11 -0.93 -4.62
C TRP A 253 -5.87 -0.52 -5.41
N ARG A 254 -5.85 0.74 -5.86
CA ARG A 254 -4.72 1.34 -6.60
C ARG A 254 -4.43 2.72 -6.07
N PHE A 255 -3.16 2.99 -5.76
CA PHE A 255 -2.70 4.31 -5.32
C PHE A 255 -1.70 4.80 -6.38
N LEU A 256 -2.13 5.75 -7.20
CA LEU A 256 -1.42 6.19 -8.39
C LEU A 256 -0.82 7.58 -8.18
N THR A 257 0.43 7.76 -8.59
CA THR A 257 1.06 9.07 -8.72
C THR A 257 1.12 9.47 -10.20
N LEU A 258 0.49 10.59 -10.56
CA LEU A 258 0.51 11.10 -11.94
C LEU A 258 1.23 12.45 -12.00
N HIS A 259 2.28 12.51 -12.81
CA HIS A 259 2.95 13.77 -13.17
C HIS A 259 2.40 14.28 -14.50
N ARG A 260 1.94 15.53 -14.52
CA ARG A 260 1.34 16.16 -15.71
C ARG A 260 1.79 17.60 -15.83
N GLN A 261 2.30 17.93 -17.01
CA GLN A 261 2.51 19.31 -17.41
C GLN A 261 1.21 19.83 -18.04
N VAL A 262 0.77 21.02 -17.62
CA VAL A 262 -0.51 21.61 -18.04
C VAL A 262 -0.28 23.08 -18.34
N ASP A 263 -0.17 23.43 -19.63
CA ASP A 263 0.09 24.80 -20.09
C ASP A 263 -1.06 25.36 -20.96
N THR A 264 -1.97 24.49 -21.42
CA THR A 264 -3.02 24.85 -22.37
C THR A 264 -4.34 24.12 -22.08
N SER A 265 -5.44 24.63 -22.64
CA SER A 265 -6.75 23.93 -22.68
C SER A 265 -6.65 22.50 -23.20
N ARG A 266 -5.73 22.22 -24.13
CA ARG A 266 -5.52 20.86 -24.67
C ARG A 266 -4.95 19.93 -23.60
N ASP A 267 -3.99 20.40 -22.81
CA ASP A 267 -3.40 19.59 -21.74
C ASP A 267 -4.44 19.28 -20.65
N VAL A 268 -5.34 20.22 -20.37
CA VAL A 268 -6.49 20.00 -19.46
C VAL A 268 -7.45 18.95 -20.04
N ALA A 269 -7.75 19.00 -21.33
CA ALA A 269 -8.59 18.00 -21.99
C ALA A 269 -7.92 16.61 -22.01
N ASP A 270 -6.61 16.55 -22.25
CA ASP A 270 -5.85 15.31 -22.20
C ASP A 270 -5.82 14.74 -20.76
N LEU A 271 -5.74 15.58 -19.73
CA LEU A 271 -5.89 15.15 -18.34
C LEU A 271 -7.29 14.59 -18.05
N ASP A 272 -8.36 15.25 -18.51
CA ASP A 272 -9.74 14.75 -18.36
C ASP A 272 -9.90 13.36 -18.98
N ILE A 273 -9.40 13.15 -20.21
CA ILE A 273 -9.45 11.85 -20.90
C ILE A 273 -8.67 10.80 -20.11
N ASN A 274 -7.47 11.13 -19.62
CA ASN A 274 -6.64 10.19 -18.85
C ASN A 274 -7.33 9.77 -17.54
N LEU A 275 -7.95 10.72 -16.82
CA LEU A 275 -8.68 10.43 -15.59
C LEU A 275 -9.96 9.63 -15.87
N ASP A 276 -10.65 9.89 -16.99
CA ASP A 276 -11.84 9.14 -17.39
C ASP A 276 -11.53 7.66 -17.69
N GLN A 277 -10.37 7.39 -18.30
CA GLN A 277 -9.96 6.04 -18.69
C GLN A 277 -9.50 5.17 -17.50
N LEU A 278 -9.24 5.76 -16.33
CA LEU A 278 -8.88 4.97 -15.15
C LEU A 278 -10.08 4.13 -14.66
N PRO A 279 -9.92 2.81 -14.49
CA PRO A 279 -10.97 1.92 -14.02
C PRO A 279 -11.19 2.04 -12.51
N ASP A 280 -12.26 1.42 -12.01
CA ASP A 280 -12.52 1.22 -10.57
C ASP A 280 -12.27 2.48 -9.73
N LYS A 281 -12.84 3.61 -10.18
CA LYS A 281 -12.58 4.92 -9.58
C LYS A 281 -12.85 4.91 -8.08
N ASP A 282 -13.91 4.24 -7.63
CA ASP A 282 -14.30 4.10 -6.22
C ASP A 282 -13.29 3.33 -5.34
N ARG A 283 -12.24 2.75 -5.93
CA ARG A 283 -11.10 2.07 -5.27
C ARG A 283 -9.73 2.55 -5.78
N THR A 284 -9.72 3.62 -6.55
CA THR A 284 -8.50 4.23 -7.08
C THR A 284 -8.27 5.56 -6.37
N VAL A 285 -7.07 5.71 -5.81
CA VAL A 285 -6.55 6.90 -5.15
C VAL A 285 -5.55 7.54 -6.11
N VAL A 286 -5.77 8.80 -6.50
CA VAL A 286 -4.91 9.49 -7.46
C VAL A 286 -4.27 10.72 -6.81
N ARG A 287 -2.94 10.74 -6.80
CA ARG A 287 -2.14 11.90 -6.38
C ARG A 287 -1.53 12.56 -7.62
N LEU A 288 -1.87 13.83 -7.84
CA LEU A 288 -1.44 14.60 -9.00
C LEU A 288 -0.29 15.53 -8.66
N ALA A 289 0.80 15.48 -9.44
CA ALA A 289 1.82 16.53 -9.46
C ALA A 289 1.66 17.32 -10.77
N LEU A 290 1.21 18.57 -10.66
CA LEU A 290 0.92 19.42 -11.82
C LEU A 290 1.98 20.51 -11.97
N THR A 291 2.54 20.68 -13.16
CA THR A 291 3.50 21.75 -13.47
C THR A 291 3.07 22.54 -14.69
N GLY A 292 3.41 23.82 -14.78
CA GLY A 292 3.16 24.64 -15.97
C GLY A 292 2.55 26.00 -15.66
N THR A 293 2.05 26.66 -16.69
CA THR A 293 1.40 27.97 -16.59
C THR A 293 0.07 27.96 -17.33
N LEU A 294 -1.02 28.27 -16.64
CA LEU A 294 -2.37 28.32 -17.21
C LEU A 294 -2.93 29.74 -17.28
N SER A 295 -3.81 29.97 -18.25
CA SER A 295 -4.74 31.09 -18.21
C SER A 295 -5.75 30.94 -17.06
N VAL A 296 -6.48 32.00 -16.69
CA VAL A 296 -7.51 31.91 -15.64
C VAL A 296 -8.67 31.00 -16.10
N THR A 297 -8.95 30.99 -17.41
CA THR A 297 -9.94 30.16 -18.08
C THR A 297 -9.54 28.71 -18.04
N ASP A 298 -8.30 28.38 -18.43
CA ASP A 298 -7.80 27.00 -18.40
C ASP A 298 -7.68 26.50 -16.97
N ARG A 299 -7.31 27.37 -16.02
CA ARG A 299 -7.33 27.02 -14.59
C ARG A 299 -8.74 26.69 -14.12
N THR A 300 -9.73 27.48 -14.52
CA THR A 300 -11.13 27.21 -14.19
C THR A 300 -11.62 25.88 -14.78
N ALA A 301 -11.22 25.56 -16.02
CA ALA A 301 -11.51 24.28 -16.65
C ALA A 301 -10.82 23.11 -15.94
N LEU A 302 -9.57 23.29 -15.52
CA LEU A 302 -8.83 22.31 -14.72
C LEU A 302 -9.54 22.05 -13.38
N ASP A 303 -9.90 23.09 -12.63
CA ASP A 303 -10.60 22.92 -11.35
C ASP A 303 -11.93 22.18 -11.54
N ALA A 304 -12.71 22.50 -12.58
CA ALA A 304 -13.95 21.80 -12.89
C ALA A 304 -13.71 20.31 -13.24
N CYS A 305 -12.63 19.99 -13.95
CA CYS A 305 -12.18 18.63 -14.23
C CYS A 305 -11.81 17.89 -12.93
N LEU A 306 -11.00 18.50 -12.06
CA LEU A 306 -10.60 17.88 -10.79
C LEU A 306 -11.82 17.68 -9.87
N ASP A 307 -12.73 18.65 -9.78
CA ASP A 307 -13.96 18.56 -8.99
C ASP A 307 -14.86 17.42 -9.48
N LYS A 308 -15.00 17.25 -10.80
CA LYS A 308 -15.73 16.12 -11.42
C LYS A 308 -15.19 14.79 -10.91
N TYR A 309 -13.88 14.60 -10.94
CA TYR A 309 -13.25 13.33 -10.59
C TYR A 309 -13.06 13.12 -9.08
N ALA A 310 -12.92 14.18 -8.29
CA ALA A 310 -12.89 14.10 -6.83
C ALA A 310 -14.16 13.46 -6.24
N ARG A 311 -15.29 13.53 -6.96
CA ARG A 311 -16.55 12.86 -6.58
C ARG A 311 -16.63 11.39 -6.98
N LEU A 312 -15.77 10.95 -7.91
CA LEU A 312 -15.81 9.60 -8.49
C LEU A 312 -14.70 8.69 -7.95
N PHE A 313 -13.50 9.24 -7.76
CA PHE A 313 -12.38 8.48 -7.20
C PHE A 313 -12.55 8.22 -5.71
N ALA A 314 -11.91 7.17 -5.20
CA ALA A 314 -11.82 6.95 -3.77
C ALA A 314 -11.13 8.13 -3.07
N TRP A 315 -10.15 8.71 -3.76
CA TRP A 315 -9.58 10.02 -3.45
C TRP A 315 -8.85 10.55 -4.69
N LEU A 316 -8.94 11.86 -4.91
CA LEU A 316 -8.12 12.57 -5.90
C LEU A 316 -7.65 13.88 -5.28
N GLY A 317 -6.35 14.15 -5.33
CA GLY A 317 -5.77 15.36 -4.77
C GLY A 317 -4.42 15.71 -5.36
N THR A 318 -3.99 16.95 -5.14
CA THR A 318 -2.69 17.45 -5.57
C THR A 318 -1.59 17.07 -4.59
N TRP A 319 -0.38 16.91 -5.11
CA TRP A 319 0.83 16.72 -4.36
C TRP A 319 1.53 18.07 -4.26
N ASP A 320 1.16 18.86 -3.26
CA ASP A 320 1.51 20.29 -3.20
C ASP A 320 3.03 20.53 -3.33
N ARG A 321 3.85 19.70 -2.67
CA ARG A 321 5.33 19.82 -2.73
C ARG A 321 5.95 19.51 -4.11
N HIS A 322 5.18 18.95 -5.05
CA HIS A 322 5.59 18.67 -6.43
C HIS A 322 4.67 19.35 -7.46
N THR A 323 3.80 20.25 -7.00
CA THR A 323 2.88 21.00 -7.86
C THR A 323 3.39 22.42 -7.99
N GLU A 324 3.79 22.80 -9.20
CA GLU A 324 4.33 24.11 -9.55
C GLU A 324 3.51 24.67 -10.71
N LEU A 325 2.30 25.13 -10.39
CA LEU A 325 1.34 25.63 -11.36
C LEU A 325 1.15 27.14 -11.18
N ALA A 326 1.58 27.92 -12.16
CA ALA A 326 1.33 29.36 -12.21
C ALA A 326 0.03 29.66 -12.96
N VAL A 327 -0.70 30.70 -12.54
CA VAL A 327 -1.88 31.18 -13.26
C VAL A 327 -1.61 32.62 -13.71
N LEU A 328 -1.65 32.86 -15.02
CA LEU A 328 -1.42 34.18 -15.60
C LEU A 328 -2.59 34.56 -16.51
N PRO A 329 -3.25 35.72 -16.29
CA PRO A 329 -4.30 36.19 -17.19
C PRO A 329 -3.80 36.30 -18.63
N ALA A 330 -4.47 35.62 -19.56
CA ALA A 330 -4.16 35.72 -20.99
C ALA A 330 -4.61 37.08 -21.54
N ASP A 331 -3.96 37.56 -22.60
CA ASP A 331 -4.37 38.82 -23.24
C ASP A 331 -5.77 38.68 -23.85
N GLY A 332 -6.66 39.62 -23.53
CA GLY A 332 -8.04 39.64 -24.02
C GLY A 332 -9.00 38.65 -23.35
N GLU A 333 -8.55 37.92 -22.31
CA GLU A 333 -9.34 36.87 -21.63
C GLU A 333 -10.65 37.37 -21.01
N PHE A 334 -10.71 38.65 -20.65
CA PHE A 334 -11.85 39.26 -19.98
C PHE A 334 -12.64 40.24 -20.88
N ASP A 335 -12.20 40.43 -22.14
CA ASP A 335 -12.79 41.41 -23.06
C ASP A 335 -14.22 41.03 -23.48
N GLU A 336 -14.50 39.71 -23.56
CA GLU A 336 -15.78 39.17 -24.02
C GLU A 336 -16.85 39.08 -22.92
N LEU A 337 -16.54 39.43 -21.67
CA LEU A 337 -17.47 39.25 -20.54
C LEU A 337 -18.65 40.25 -20.53
N GLY A 338 -18.66 41.23 -21.45
CA GLY A 338 -19.73 42.23 -21.54
C GLY A 338 -19.85 43.12 -20.30
N ILE A 339 -18.79 43.19 -19.50
CA ILE A 339 -18.73 43.95 -18.25
C ILE A 339 -18.32 45.39 -18.58
N GLY A 340 -19.12 46.37 -18.15
CA GLY A 340 -18.86 47.79 -18.39
C GLY A 340 -18.72 48.61 -17.10
N GLY A 341 -18.17 49.82 -17.22
CA GLY A 341 -18.09 50.79 -16.12
C GLY A 341 -17.15 50.34 -14.99
N PHE A 342 -17.55 50.54 -13.74
CA PHE A 342 -16.73 50.26 -12.56
C PHE A 342 -16.26 48.79 -12.46
N ALA A 343 -17.05 47.86 -12.99
CA ALA A 343 -16.70 46.45 -12.96
C ALA A 343 -15.58 46.10 -13.97
N ALA A 344 -15.50 46.80 -15.11
CA ALA A 344 -14.37 46.64 -16.05
C ALA A 344 -13.06 47.16 -15.43
N ALA A 345 -13.10 48.32 -14.76
CA ALA A 345 -11.94 48.87 -14.06
C ALA A 345 -11.44 47.95 -12.92
N ALA A 346 -12.37 47.31 -12.18
CA ALA A 346 -12.00 46.35 -11.16
C ALA A 346 -11.35 45.08 -11.75
N VAL A 347 -11.81 44.61 -12.92
CA VAL A 347 -11.18 43.48 -13.63
C VAL A 347 -9.78 43.86 -14.10
N GLU A 348 -9.59 45.05 -14.68
CA GLU A 348 -8.27 45.54 -15.08
C GLU A 348 -7.30 45.60 -13.88
N GLU A 349 -7.76 46.08 -12.73
CA GLU A 349 -6.98 46.12 -11.48
C GLU A 349 -6.61 44.71 -10.98
N LEU A 350 -7.56 43.77 -11.00
CA LEU A 350 -7.31 42.38 -10.64
C LEU A 350 -6.32 41.70 -11.61
N VAL A 351 -6.44 41.95 -12.92
CA VAL A 351 -5.51 41.41 -13.93
C VAL A 351 -4.11 41.97 -13.73
N ALA A 352 -3.98 43.28 -13.51
CA ALA A 352 -2.68 43.91 -13.22
C ALA A 352 -2.06 43.34 -11.93
N THR A 353 -2.86 43.15 -10.89
CA THR A 353 -2.44 42.56 -9.60
C THR A 353 -2.01 41.11 -9.75
N ALA A 354 -2.78 40.30 -10.50
CA ALA A 354 -2.46 38.90 -10.78
C ALA A 354 -1.16 38.75 -11.60
N ARG A 355 -0.86 39.69 -12.51
CA ARG A 355 0.37 39.70 -13.33
C ARG A 355 1.61 40.21 -12.61
N ALA A 356 1.45 40.93 -11.50
CA ALA A 356 2.58 41.53 -10.77
C ALA A 356 3.47 40.48 -10.09
N GLY A 357 2.95 39.28 -9.80
CA GLY A 357 3.67 38.13 -9.27
C GLY A 357 4.08 38.25 -7.78
N ASP A 358 4.20 37.09 -7.13
CA ASP A 358 4.88 36.85 -5.84
C ASP A 358 4.34 37.58 -4.59
N THR A 359 3.01 37.70 -4.48
CA THR A 359 2.33 38.15 -3.25
C THR A 359 1.04 37.37 -3.02
N ALA A 360 0.63 37.17 -1.76
CA ALA A 360 -0.68 36.58 -1.43
C ALA A 360 -1.85 37.33 -2.12
N THR A 361 -1.66 38.63 -2.37
CA THR A 361 -2.59 39.47 -3.12
C THR A 361 -2.75 39.06 -4.59
N ALA A 362 -1.71 38.52 -5.23
CA ALA A 362 -1.78 38.03 -6.60
C ALA A 362 -2.62 36.74 -6.68
N ASP A 363 -2.48 35.84 -5.71
CA ASP A 363 -3.29 34.61 -5.61
C ASP A 363 -4.76 34.94 -5.37
N ASP A 364 -5.04 35.88 -4.45
CA ASP A 364 -6.40 36.36 -4.20
C ASP A 364 -7.02 36.98 -5.47
N ALA A 365 -6.23 37.73 -6.24
CA ALA A 365 -6.70 38.33 -7.49
C ALA A 365 -6.99 37.27 -8.56
N GLN A 366 -6.15 36.25 -8.71
CA GLN A 366 -6.38 35.12 -9.60
C GLN A 366 -7.65 34.33 -9.22
N ALA A 367 -7.85 34.07 -7.91
CA ALA A 367 -9.04 33.39 -7.41
C ALA A 367 -10.32 34.20 -7.66
N ALA A 368 -10.27 35.52 -7.47
CA ALA A 368 -11.40 36.42 -7.76
C ALA A 368 -11.76 36.44 -9.26
N LEU A 369 -10.76 36.50 -10.14
CA LEU A 369 -10.96 36.43 -11.60
C LEU A 369 -11.53 35.06 -12.02
N GLY A 370 -11.06 33.97 -11.43
CA GLY A 370 -11.61 32.62 -11.68
C GLY A 370 -13.07 32.49 -11.24
N LEU A 371 -13.43 33.05 -10.07
CA LEU A 371 -14.83 33.07 -9.61
C LEU A 371 -15.73 33.88 -10.55
N LEU A 372 -15.25 35.04 -11.03
CA LEU A 372 -15.98 35.86 -11.99
C LEU A 372 -16.30 35.07 -13.27
N LEU A 373 -15.31 34.37 -13.84
CA LEU A 373 -15.49 33.54 -15.04
C LEU A 373 -16.52 32.41 -14.82
N ARG A 374 -16.51 31.74 -13.67
CA ARG A 374 -17.52 30.71 -13.33
C ARG A 374 -18.92 31.31 -13.32
N LEU A 375 -19.11 32.44 -12.66
CA LEU A 375 -20.42 33.11 -12.52
C LEU A 375 -20.97 33.65 -13.85
N THR A 376 -20.10 34.13 -14.75
CA THR A 376 -20.52 34.62 -16.07
C THR A 376 -20.83 33.47 -17.03
N SER A 377 -20.10 32.35 -16.93
CA SER A 377 -20.33 31.16 -17.76
C SER A 377 -21.67 30.47 -17.42
N ASP A 378 -22.04 30.40 -16.14
CA ASP A 378 -23.34 29.84 -15.72
C ASP A 378 -24.54 30.70 -16.15
N ARG A 379 -24.35 32.01 -16.36
CA ARG A 379 -25.40 32.91 -16.89
C ARG A 379 -25.65 32.75 -18.39
N GLY A 380 -24.72 32.16 -19.13
CA GLY A 380 -24.86 31.92 -20.58
C GLY A 380 -25.64 30.64 -20.93
N ALA A 381 -25.92 29.78 -19.95
CA ALA A 381 -26.62 28.50 -20.13
C ALA A 381 -28.12 28.53 -19.76
N ALA A 382 -28.67 29.70 -19.43
CA ALA A 382 -30.07 29.91 -19.02
C ALA A 382 -30.94 30.53 -20.11
#